data_AF-A0A317I588-F1
#
_entry.id   AF-A0A317I588-F1
#
_cell.length_a   1.000
_cell.length_b   1.000
_cell.length_c   1.000
_cell.angle_alpha   90.00
_cell.angle_beta   90.00
_cell.angle_gamma   90.00
#
_symmetry.space_group_name_H-M   'P 1'
#
loop_
_entity.id
_entity.type
_entity.pdbx_description
1 polymer ?
#
loop_
_entity_poly.entity_id
_entity_poly.type
_entity_poly.pdbx_seq_one_letter_code
_entity_poly.pdbx_strand_id
1 'polypeptide(L)'
;AIVSREFRMVPVFLIYVVGITSTVWHLANGIWLFLVDWGITIGERAQRLTGYACIGAGVVLLLVGINAAVAFVHDGGLIGGLIK
;
A
#
# COMPACT_ATOMS: atom_id res chain seq x y z
N ALA A 1 1.96 21.95 9.61
CA ALA A 1 2.21 22.27 8.18
C ALA A 1 0.87 22.36 7.44
N ILE A 2 0.81 23.03 6.28
CA ILE A 2 -0.42 23.17 5.46
C ILE A 2 -1.04 21.79 5.16
N VAL A 3 -0.21 20.81 4.76
CA VAL A 3 -0.63 19.44 4.44
C VAL A 3 -1.36 18.76 5.61
N SER A 4 -0.87 18.90 6.85
CA SER A 4 -1.51 18.32 8.04
C SER A 4 -2.89 18.90 8.31
N ARG A 5 -3.15 20.16 7.91
CA ARG A 5 -4.48 20.78 8.05
C ARG A 5 -5.47 20.17 7.07
N GLU A 6 -5.04 19.95 5.82
CA GLU A 6 -5.86 19.33 4.78
C GLU A 6 -6.25 17.90 5.15
N PHE A 7 -5.33 17.13 5.72
CA PHE A 7 -5.57 15.74 6.14
C PHE A 7 -6.55 15.61 7.33
N ARG A 8 -6.84 16.70 8.06
CA ARG A 8 -7.89 16.71 9.09
C ARG A 8 -9.29 16.82 8.50
N MET A 9 -9.42 17.20 7.22
CA MET A 9 -10.69 17.10 6.51
C MET A 9 -10.94 15.65 6.12
N VAL A 10 -11.95 15.04 6.74
CA VAL A 10 -12.32 13.63 6.53
C VAL A 10 -12.44 13.25 5.04
N PRO A 11 -13.06 14.06 4.15
CA PRO A 11 -13.14 13.70 2.74
C PRO A 11 -11.78 13.59 2.04
N VAL A 12 -10.86 14.53 2.31
CA VAL A 12 -9.51 14.52 1.74
C VAL A 12 -8.76 13.28 2.21
N PHE A 13 -8.83 12.98 3.51
CA PHE A 13 -8.19 11.80 4.09
C PHE A 13 -8.69 10.50 3.44
N LEU A 14 -10.01 10.35 3.28
CA LEU A 14 -10.59 9.17 2.64
C LEU A 14 -10.15 9.01 1.18
N ILE A 15 -10.09 10.10 0.41
CA ILE A 15 -9.58 10.08 -0.97
C ILE A 15 -8.13 9.57 -1.00
N TYR A 16 -7.29 10.05 -0.07
CA TYR A 16 -5.91 9.56 0.04
C TYR A 16 -5.84 8.09 0.40
N VAL A 17 -6.64 7.61 1.35
CA VAL A 17 -6.67 6.18 1.73
C VAL A 17 -7.07 5.30 0.53
N VAL A 18 -8.09 5.70 -0.22
CA VAL A 18 -8.52 4.97 -1.44
C VAL A 18 -7.44 5.04 -2.51
N GLY A 19 -6.82 6.20 -2.71
CA GLY A 19 -5.73 6.40 -3.68
C GLY A 19 -4.49 5.56 -3.36
N ILE A 20 -4.07 5.53 -2.09
CA ILE A 20 -2.95 4.70 -1.61
C ILE A 20 -3.29 3.22 -1.84
N THR A 21 -4.48 2.79 -1.44
CA THR A 21 -4.90 1.39 -1.60
C THR A 21 -4.93 0.99 -3.08
N SER A 22 -5.50 1.84 -3.94
CA SER A 22 -5.61 1.60 -5.38
C SER A 22 -4.24 1.53 -6.06
N THR A 23 -3.33 2.45 -5.73
CA THR A 23 -1.99 2.48 -6.34
C THR A 23 -1.12 1.32 -5.89
N VAL A 24 -1.18 0.92 -4.62
CA VAL A 24 -0.48 -0.26 -4.10
C VAL A 24 -1.02 -1.54 -4.73
N TRP A 25 -2.34 -1.68 -4.82
CA TRP A 25 -2.97 -2.82 -5.50
C TRP A 25 -2.56 -2.88 -6.99
N HIS A 26 -2.62 -1.74 -7.69
CA HIS A 26 -2.23 -1.65 -9.09
C HIS A 26 -0.77 -2.04 -9.30
N LEU A 27 0.15 -1.56 -8.45
CA LEU A 27 1.56 -1.89 -8.53
C LEU A 27 1.82 -3.38 -8.28
N ALA A 28 1.26 -3.94 -7.21
CA ALA A 28 1.47 -5.35 -6.84
C ALA A 28 0.93 -6.30 -7.91
N ASN A 29 -0.29 -6.04 -8.42
CA ASN A 29 -0.86 -6.85 -9.50
C ASN A 29 -0.16 -6.62 -10.82
N GLY A 30 0.24 -5.39 -11.12
CA GLY A 30 0.97 -5.04 -12.34
C GLY A 30 2.29 -5.79 -12.44
N ILE A 31 3.07 -5.86 -11.35
CA ILE A 31 4.31 -6.63 -11.30
C ILE A 31 4.03 -8.13 -11.49
N TRP A 32 3.04 -8.67 -10.77
CA TRP A 32 2.71 -10.09 -10.88
C TRP A 32 2.26 -10.47 -12.30
N LEU A 33 1.31 -9.74 -12.88
CA LEU A 33 0.83 -9.95 -14.25
C LEU A 33 1.94 -9.75 -15.27
N PHE A 34 2.78 -8.72 -15.12
CA PHE A 34 3.94 -8.53 -15.98
C PHE A 34 4.86 -9.76 -15.99
N LEU A 35 5.19 -10.31 -14.81
CA LEU A 35 6.03 -11.50 -14.71
C LEU A 35 5.37 -12.74 -15.36
N VAL A 36 4.06 -12.88 -15.22
CA VAL A 36 3.29 -14.00 -15.78
C VAL A 36 3.14 -13.88 -17.30
N ASP A 37 2.58 -12.77 -17.78
CA ASP A 37 2.19 -12.56 -19.17
C ASP A 37 3.40 -12.47 -20.11
N TRP A 38 4.55 -11.99 -19.61
CA TRP A 38 5.80 -11.93 -20.38
C TRP A 38 6.63 -13.22 -20.29
N GLY A 39 6.11 -14.25 -19.60
CA GLY A 39 6.78 -15.56 -19.51
C GLY A 39 8.02 -15.58 -18.61
N ILE A 40 8.19 -14.60 -17.72
CA ILE A 40 9.27 -14.62 -16.71
C ILE A 40 8.96 -15.70 -15.65
N THR A 41 7.69 -15.83 -15.27
CA THR A 41 7.20 -16.89 -14.37
C THR A 41 6.24 -17.82 -15.10
N ILE A 42 6.76 -18.94 -15.61
CA ILE A 42 6.01 -19.84 -16.50
C ILE A 42 5.23 -20.91 -15.73
N GLY A 43 5.86 -21.59 -14.76
CA GLY A 43 5.25 -22.74 -14.08
C GLY A 43 4.16 -22.35 -13.08
N GLU A 44 3.12 -23.16 -12.94
CA GLU A 44 1.99 -22.90 -12.02
C GLU A 44 2.45 -22.64 -10.58
N ARG A 45 3.41 -23.44 -10.09
CA ARG A 45 4.01 -23.22 -8.77
C ARG A 45 4.76 -21.89 -8.67
N ALA A 46 5.48 -21.51 -9.73
CA ALA A 46 6.22 -20.25 -9.78
C ALA A 46 5.26 -19.06 -9.77
N GLN A 47 4.19 -19.09 -10.57
CA GLN A 47 3.16 -18.04 -10.62
C GLN A 47 2.45 -17.84 -9.28
N ARG A 48 2.15 -18.94 -8.56
CA ARG A 48 1.57 -18.87 -7.21
C ARG A 48 2.54 -18.24 -6.21
N LEU A 49 3.81 -18.66 -6.23
CA LEU A 49 4.81 -18.15 -5.29
C LEU A 49 5.11 -16.67 -5.54
N THR A 50 5.25 -16.26 -6.80
CA THR A 50 5.44 -14.84 -7.15
C THR A 50 4.19 -14.03 -6.86
N GLY A 51 3.00 -14.58 -7.03
CA GLY A 51 1.74 -13.97 -6.58
C GLY A 51 1.75 -13.68 -5.08
N TYR A 52 2.09 -14.67 -4.25
CA TYR A 52 2.20 -14.46 -2.80
C TYR A 52 3.29 -13.45 -2.43
N ALA A 53 4.43 -13.45 -3.13
CA ALA A 53 5.48 -12.45 -2.92
C ALA A 53 5.01 -11.04 -3.25
N CYS A 54 4.30 -10.84 -4.38
CA CYS A 54 3.76 -9.55 -4.79
C CYS A 54 2.68 -9.05 -3.83
N ILE A 55 1.79 -9.94 -3.38
CA ILE A 55 0.77 -9.62 -2.36
C ILE A 55 1.44 -9.24 -1.04
N GLY A 56 2.43 -10.01 -0.58
CA GLY A 56 3.18 -9.71 0.64
C GLY A 56 3.87 -8.35 0.58
N ALA A 57 4.56 -8.05 -0.53
CA ALA A 57 5.18 -6.74 -0.76
C ALA A 57 4.13 -5.62 -0.82
N GLY A 58 3.00 -5.84 -1.49
CA GLY A 58 1.87 -4.92 -1.55
C GLY A 58 1.29 -4.62 -0.17
N VAL A 59 1.07 -5.62 0.67
CA VAL A 59 0.58 -5.45 2.04
C VAL A 59 1.55 -4.61 2.87
N VAL A 60 2.86 -4.88 2.79
CA VAL A 60 3.88 -4.08 3.50
C VAL A 60 3.84 -2.62 3.04
N LEU A 61 3.81 -2.37 1.73
CA LEU A 61 3.71 -1.01 1.18
C LEU A 61 2.42 -0.30 1.58
N LEU A 62 1.29 -1.03 1.61
CA LEU A 62 0.01 -0.49 2.05
C LEU A 62 0.08 -0.04 3.52
N LEU A 63 0.62 -0.88 4.40
CA LEU A 63 0.78 -0.55 5.82
C LEU A 63 1.65 0.69 6.01
N VAL A 64 2.77 0.80 5.27
CA VAL A 64 3.65 1.98 5.29
C VAL A 64 2.91 3.23 4.80
N GLY A 65 2.20 3.13 3.67
CA GLY A 65 1.48 4.25 3.07
C GLY A 65 0.34 4.76 3.96
N ILE A 66 -0.45 3.85 4.53
CA ILE A 66 -1.52 4.21 5.48
C ILE A 66 -0.93 4.79 6.76
N ASN A 67 0.14 4.21 7.31
CA ASN A 67 0.80 4.78 8.49
C ASN A 67 1.32 6.20 8.22
N ALA A 68 1.89 6.45 7.04
CA ALA A 68 2.31 7.78 6.64
C ALA A 68 1.14 8.77 6.54
N ALA A 69 0.01 8.37 5.95
CA ALA A 69 -1.20 9.19 5.91
C ALA A 69 -1.72 9.51 7.31
N VAL A 70 -1.79 8.52 8.20
CA VAL A 70 -2.24 8.70 9.59
C VAL A 70 -1.31 9.61 10.39
N ALA A 71 0.01 9.56 10.14
CA ALA A 71 0.99 10.42 10.81
C ALA A 71 0.77 11.93 10.57
N PHE A 72 0.06 12.32 9.50
CA PHE A 72 -0.33 13.71 9.29
C PHE A 72 -1.51 14.17 10.17
N VAL A 73 -2.23 13.23 10.78
CA VAL A 73 -3.39 13.48 11.67
C VAL A 73 -3.02 13.26 13.15
N HIS A 74 -2.29 12.18 13.45
CA HIS A 74 -1.91 11.78 14.81
C HIS A 74 -0.38 11.66 14.95
N ASP A 75 0.19 12.38 15.92
CA ASP A 75 1.64 12.39 16.16
C ASP A 75 2.13 11.00 16.60
N GLY A 76 2.92 10.36 15.73
CA GLY A 76 3.39 8.98 15.89
C GLY A 76 2.78 7.99 14.88
N GLY A 77 1.79 8.39 14.08
CA GLY A 77 1.11 7.49 13.15
C GLY A 77 0.34 6.38 13.86
N LEU A 78 0.11 5.25 13.17
CA LEU A 78 -0.51 4.06 13.77
C LEU A 78 0.42 3.39 14.79
N ILE A 79 1.73 3.40 14.51
CA ILE A 79 2.74 2.67 15.29
C ILE A 79 3.09 3.41 16.59
N GLY A 80 3.23 4.74 16.54
CA GLY A 80 3.53 5.55 17.73
C GLY A 80 2.37 5.70 18.71
N GLY A 81 1.14 5.34 18.31
CA GLY A 81 0.02 5.15 19.23
C GLY A 81 0.01 3.79 19.94
N LEU A 82 0.76 2.80 19.42
CA LEU A 82 0.87 1.45 19.99
C LEU A 82 2.09 1.29 20.92
N ILE A 83 3.12 2.14 20.76
CA ILE A 83 4.39 2.06 21.50
C ILE A 83 4.44 3.09 22.67
N LYS A 84 3.41 3.92 22.82
CA LYS A 84 3.25 4.84 23.97
C LYS A 84 2.47 4.20 25.09
#